data_AF-A0A5C6SDN0-F1
#
_entry.id   AF-A0A5C6SDN0-F1
#
_cell.length_a   1.000
_cell.length_b   1.000
_cell.length_c   1.000
_cell.angle_alpha   90.00
_cell.angle_beta   90.00
_cell.angle_gamma   90.00
#
_symmetry.space_group_name_H-M   'P 1'
#
loop_
_entity.id
_entity.type
_entity.pdbx_description
1 polymer ?
#
loop_
_entity_poly.entity_id
_entity_poly.type
_entity_poly.pdbx_seq_one_letter_code
_entity_poly.pdbx_strand_id
1 'polypeptide(L)'
;MNERQSISSQQGSFSQFQLNPSRPVKRRKPPAQIQQQLKDSIPKTEDEWQSARRRRRFVTVEDINIWISNLILLDEALPDGIRRFINVAIFCVESGKDEVVAHRNYEARVSATCSVISIRNYACLVRGVIALIDQVYPQLRHRAFEAVLLYAPLNLASLAAYKQEPDQFKSHFQSIKILPEEHASQALYIPFLVAYKLSNYSYEEVCKALGTYTLPRTEFLRFVSVIENQKPVPHILPAPTKNRYDPIRDRWAKGDMDIYKHINTEAMFAIPDSMADYKCFNLSETIQQKASEAAEEQDGCVPLDIPGVRIFRFDWTSYHDAVNSPVLGLLVRKPIVVQDQADL
;
A
#
# COMPACT_ATOMS: atom_id res chain seq x y z
N MET A 1 17.73 -7.88 90.80
CA MET A 1 16.27 -7.98 90.65
C MET A 1 15.94 -7.29 89.34
N ASN A 2 15.99 -8.01 88.21
CA ASN A 2 14.88 -8.73 87.58
C ASN A 2 13.61 -7.87 87.45
N GLU A 3 13.44 -7.26 86.28
CA GLU A 3 12.18 -7.32 85.54
C GLU A 3 12.47 -7.17 84.04
N ARG A 4 12.32 -8.29 83.32
CA ARG A 4 12.40 -8.39 81.87
C ARG A 4 11.08 -7.91 81.30
N GLN A 5 11.06 -6.73 80.67
CA GLN A 5 9.97 -6.36 79.77
C GLN A 5 10.34 -6.79 78.34
N SER A 6 9.55 -7.73 77.86
CA SER A 6 9.56 -8.30 76.52
C SER A 6 9.23 -7.24 75.46
N ILE A 7 10.23 -6.79 74.72
CA ILE A 7 10.03 -6.01 73.49
C ILE A 7 9.75 -7.02 72.38
N SER A 8 8.48 -7.30 72.12
CA SER A 8 8.05 -8.07 70.95
C SER A 8 8.32 -7.22 69.70
N SER A 9 9.21 -7.71 68.85
CA SER A 9 9.53 -7.20 67.53
C SER A 9 8.26 -7.08 66.68
N GLN A 10 7.85 -5.84 66.38
CA GLN A 10 6.83 -5.57 65.39
C GLN A 10 7.32 -6.09 64.04
N GLN A 11 6.64 -7.12 63.56
CA GLN A 11 6.74 -7.66 62.22
C GLN A 11 6.36 -6.57 61.21
N GLY A 12 7.37 -5.98 60.57
CA GLY A 12 7.20 -5.32 59.28
C GLY A 12 6.93 -6.38 58.21
N SER A 13 5.70 -6.87 58.15
CA SER A 13 5.22 -7.72 57.06
C SER A 13 5.11 -6.85 55.81
N PHE A 14 6.16 -6.86 54.99
CA PHE A 14 6.05 -6.43 53.59
C PHE A 14 5.03 -7.36 52.93
N SER A 15 3.80 -6.88 52.82
CA SER A 15 2.77 -7.51 52.01
C SER A 15 3.29 -7.55 50.58
N GLN A 16 3.75 -8.74 50.21
CA GLN A 16 4.12 -9.12 48.86
C GLN A 16 2.92 -8.80 47.97
N PHE A 17 3.00 -7.72 47.19
CA PHE A 17 2.03 -7.43 46.14
C PHE A 17 2.06 -8.63 45.19
N GLN A 18 1.10 -9.53 45.35
CA GLN A 18 0.80 -10.55 44.37
C GLN A 18 0.24 -9.82 43.15
N LEU A 19 1.17 -9.43 42.26
CA LEU A 19 0.86 -9.16 40.87
C LEU A 19 0.28 -10.46 40.32
N ASN A 20 -1.05 -10.53 40.28
CA ASN A 20 -1.77 -11.48 39.44
C ASN A 20 -1.08 -11.47 38.06
N PRO A 21 -0.52 -12.59 37.58
CA PRO A 21 0.06 -12.63 36.25
C PRO A 21 -1.08 -12.40 35.27
N SER A 22 -1.16 -11.14 34.84
CA SER A 22 -1.97 -10.72 33.73
C SER A 22 -1.65 -11.65 32.57
N ARG A 23 -2.72 -12.16 31.93
CA ARG A 23 -2.73 -13.03 30.75
C ARG A 23 -1.44 -12.92 29.93
N PRO A 24 -0.84 -14.03 29.49
CA PRO A 24 0.41 -13.99 28.75
C PRO A 24 0.28 -13.02 27.57
N VAL A 25 1.03 -11.92 27.63
CA VAL A 25 1.22 -11.02 26.50
C VAL A 25 1.75 -11.92 25.39
N LYS A 26 0.92 -12.19 24.36
CA LYS A 26 1.32 -12.99 23.21
C LYS A 26 2.63 -12.41 22.70
N ARG A 27 3.74 -13.14 22.87
CA ARG A 27 5.06 -12.70 22.39
C ARG A 27 4.92 -12.36 20.92
N ARG A 28 5.26 -11.11 20.55
CA ARG A 28 5.25 -10.69 19.15
C ARG A 28 6.19 -11.62 18.38
N LYS A 29 5.69 -12.26 17.32
CA LYS A 29 6.53 -13.10 16.46
C LYS A 29 7.62 -12.22 15.83
N PRO A 30 8.89 -12.66 15.81
CA PRO A 30 9.95 -11.97 15.10
C PRO A 30 9.59 -11.79 13.61
N PRO A 31 10.00 -10.68 12.96
CA PRO A 31 9.75 -10.45 11.53
C PRO A 31 10.16 -11.63 10.64
N ALA A 32 11.31 -12.25 10.92
CA ALA A 32 11.79 -13.43 10.19
C ALA A 32 10.82 -14.63 10.23
N GLN A 33 10.13 -14.87 11.37
CA GLN A 33 9.14 -15.95 11.47
C GLN A 33 7.87 -15.63 10.67
N ILE A 34 7.53 -14.35 10.52
CA ILE A 34 6.38 -13.92 9.75
C ILE A 34 6.66 -14.05 8.26
N GLN A 35 7.88 -13.70 7.83
CA GLN A 35 8.34 -13.91 6.45
C GLN A 35 8.40 -15.40 6.10
N GLN A 36 8.86 -16.24 7.03
CA GLN A 36 8.81 -17.69 6.85
C GLN A 36 7.36 -18.21 6.72
N GLN A 37 6.43 -17.73 7.55
CA GLN A 37 5.01 -18.07 7.42
C GLN A 37 4.42 -17.64 6.08
N LEU A 38 4.81 -16.46 5.57
CA LEU A 38 4.43 -16.04 4.24
C LEU A 38 4.97 -17.03 3.20
N LYS A 39 6.27 -17.31 3.21
CA LYS A 39 6.93 -18.26 2.30
C LYS A 39 6.28 -19.65 2.28
N ASP A 40 5.82 -20.13 3.43
CA ASP A 40 5.18 -21.44 3.57
C ASP A 40 3.70 -21.43 3.14
N SER A 41 3.07 -20.25 3.11
CA SER A 41 1.68 -20.09 2.72
C SER A 41 1.48 -19.86 1.21
N ILE A 42 2.45 -19.26 0.52
CA ILE A 42 2.33 -18.92 -0.90
C ILE A 42 2.61 -20.15 -1.78
N PRO A 43 1.66 -20.57 -2.64
CA PRO A 43 1.89 -21.66 -3.59
C PRO A 43 2.92 -21.28 -4.67
N LYS A 44 3.79 -22.23 -5.03
CA LYS A 44 4.90 -22.03 -5.98
C LYS A 44 4.72 -22.80 -7.27
N THR A 45 4.24 -24.04 -7.18
CA THR A 45 3.97 -24.89 -8.34
C THR A 45 2.49 -24.91 -8.70
N GLU A 46 2.14 -25.31 -9.92
CA GLU A 46 0.74 -25.41 -10.33
C GLU A 46 -0.05 -26.39 -9.44
N ASP A 47 0.54 -27.52 -9.07
CA ASP A 47 -0.08 -28.49 -8.17
C ASP A 47 -0.35 -27.91 -6.77
N GLU A 48 0.56 -27.07 -6.28
CA GLU A 48 0.36 -26.35 -5.01
C GLU A 48 -0.76 -25.32 -5.13
N TRP A 49 -0.86 -24.59 -6.24
CA TRP A 49 -1.95 -23.64 -6.52
C TRP A 49 -3.30 -24.34 -6.53
N GLN A 50 -3.43 -25.42 -7.29
CA GLN A 50 -4.66 -26.22 -7.36
C GLN A 50 -5.02 -26.83 -6.01
N SER A 51 -4.03 -27.28 -5.24
CA SER A 51 -4.24 -27.81 -3.90
C SER A 51 -4.66 -26.73 -2.89
N ALA A 52 -4.11 -25.52 -2.99
CA ALA A 52 -4.45 -24.39 -2.13
C ALA A 52 -5.87 -23.87 -2.43
N ARG A 53 -6.24 -23.75 -3.72
CA ARG A 53 -7.61 -23.43 -4.15
C ARG A 53 -8.63 -24.46 -3.63
N ARG A 54 -8.32 -25.76 -3.72
CA ARG A 54 -9.17 -26.83 -3.14
C ARG A 54 -9.36 -26.70 -1.64
N ARG A 55 -8.28 -26.45 -0.87
CA ARG A 55 -8.36 -26.26 0.59
C ARG A 55 -9.21 -25.05 0.98
N ARG A 56 -9.21 -23.99 0.16
CA ARG A 56 -9.99 -22.77 0.40
C ARG A 56 -11.38 -22.78 -0.23
N ARG A 57 -11.78 -23.86 -0.93
CA ARG A 57 -13.03 -23.90 -1.72
C ARG A 57 -13.12 -22.70 -2.66
N PHE A 58 -12.10 -22.55 -3.50
CA PHE A 58 -11.99 -21.50 -4.51
C PHE A 58 -11.67 -22.13 -5.87
N VAL A 59 -12.43 -23.18 -6.24
CA VAL A 59 -12.14 -24.01 -7.42
C VAL A 59 -13.21 -23.85 -8.48
N THR A 60 -14.48 -24.01 -8.12
CA THR A 60 -15.59 -23.94 -9.07
C THR A 60 -16.10 -22.52 -9.24
N VAL A 61 -16.90 -22.27 -10.28
CA VAL A 61 -17.57 -20.98 -10.49
C VAL A 61 -18.43 -20.58 -9.29
N GLU A 62 -19.16 -21.52 -8.73
CA GLU A 62 -20.01 -21.30 -7.55
C GLU A 62 -19.17 -20.90 -6.33
N ASP A 63 -18.07 -21.61 -6.10
CA ASP A 63 -17.11 -21.30 -5.04
C ASP A 63 -16.57 -19.86 -5.18
N ILE A 64 -16.18 -19.46 -6.39
CA ILE A 64 -15.66 -18.11 -6.66
C ILE A 64 -16.74 -17.06 -6.38
N ASN A 65 -17.96 -17.28 -6.88
CA ASN A 65 -19.09 -16.37 -6.64
C ASN A 65 -19.41 -16.23 -5.14
N ILE A 66 -19.35 -17.32 -4.36
CA ILE A 66 -19.53 -17.30 -2.90
C ILE A 66 -18.43 -16.46 -2.25
N TRP A 67 -17.17 -16.68 -2.63
CA TRP A 67 -16.04 -15.90 -2.09
C TRP A 67 -16.19 -14.40 -2.38
N ILE A 68 -16.51 -14.03 -3.61
CA ILE A 68 -16.73 -12.63 -4.01
C ILE A 68 -17.87 -12.01 -3.22
N SER A 69 -19.00 -12.71 -3.11
CA SER A 69 -20.16 -12.25 -2.35
C SER A 69 -19.80 -12.02 -0.88
N ASN A 70 -19.09 -12.96 -0.26
CA ASN A 70 -18.63 -12.84 1.12
C ASN A 70 -17.69 -11.63 1.30
N LEU A 71 -16.76 -11.40 0.38
CA LEU A 71 -15.81 -10.28 0.41
C LEU A 71 -16.52 -8.92 0.27
N ILE A 72 -17.51 -8.83 -0.61
CA ILE A 72 -18.30 -7.60 -0.82
C ILE A 72 -19.19 -7.34 0.40
N LEU A 73 -19.89 -8.36 0.90
CA LEU A 73 -20.78 -8.23 2.06
C LEU A 73 -20.02 -8.09 3.38
N LEU A 74 -18.74 -8.47 3.41
CA LEU A 74 -17.92 -8.61 4.62
C LEU A 74 -18.53 -9.59 5.60
N ASP A 75 -18.93 -10.75 5.08
CA ASP A 75 -19.59 -11.81 5.83
C ASP A 75 -18.74 -12.27 7.05
N GLU A 76 -19.40 -12.60 8.16
CA GLU A 76 -18.74 -13.07 9.39
C GLU A 76 -18.02 -14.42 9.20
N ALA A 77 -18.35 -15.19 8.17
CA ALA A 77 -17.63 -16.42 7.81
C ALA A 77 -16.22 -16.13 7.27
N LEU A 78 -15.92 -14.89 6.86
CA LEU A 78 -14.58 -14.53 6.40
C LEU A 78 -13.59 -14.50 7.56
N PRO A 79 -12.33 -14.94 7.32
CA PRO A 79 -11.26 -14.72 8.27
C PRO A 79 -11.15 -13.25 8.72
N ASP A 80 -11.07 -13.02 10.03
CA ASP A 80 -10.98 -11.68 10.64
C ASP A 80 -9.90 -10.78 10.01
N GLY A 81 -8.76 -11.36 9.64
CA GLY A 81 -7.67 -10.63 8.98
C GLY A 81 -8.10 -10.04 7.64
N ILE A 82 -8.81 -10.80 6.81
CA ILE A 82 -9.31 -10.36 5.49
C ILE A 82 -10.40 -9.30 5.69
N ARG A 83 -11.39 -9.59 6.55
CA ARG A 83 -12.49 -8.66 6.85
C ARG A 83 -11.96 -7.32 7.35
N ARG A 84 -10.98 -7.34 8.25
CA ARG A 84 -10.31 -6.12 8.74
C ARG A 84 -9.54 -5.41 7.64
N PHE A 85 -8.78 -6.14 6.82
CA PHE A 85 -8.02 -5.57 5.72
C PHE A 85 -8.92 -4.79 4.75
N ILE A 86 -10.06 -5.37 4.35
CA ILE A 86 -11.02 -4.72 3.45
C ILE A 86 -11.74 -3.55 4.15
N ASN A 87 -12.14 -3.70 5.42
CA ASN A 87 -12.74 -2.59 6.18
C ASN A 87 -11.80 -1.37 6.30
N VAL A 88 -10.51 -1.61 6.47
CA VAL A 88 -9.49 -0.54 6.47
C VAL A 88 -9.32 0.04 5.07
N ALA A 89 -9.35 -0.77 4.00
CA ALA A 89 -9.33 -0.26 2.63
C ALA A 89 -10.54 0.63 2.31
N ILE A 90 -11.74 0.28 2.78
CA ILE A 90 -12.94 1.13 2.69
C ILE A 90 -12.72 2.46 3.45
N PHE A 91 -12.17 2.39 4.67
CA PHE A 91 -11.82 3.60 5.44
C PHE A 91 -10.82 4.49 4.69
N CYS A 92 -9.82 3.92 3.99
CA CYS A 92 -8.88 4.70 3.17
C CYS A 92 -9.59 5.53 2.10
N VAL A 93 -10.68 5.02 1.52
CA VAL A 93 -11.48 5.70 0.50
C VAL A 93 -12.37 6.78 1.13
N GLU A 94 -13.14 6.42 2.16
CA GLU A 94 -14.04 7.36 2.84
C GLU A 94 -13.29 8.53 3.46
N SER A 95 -12.11 8.28 4.04
CA SER A 95 -11.30 9.32 4.71
C SER A 95 -10.76 10.37 3.74
N GLY A 96 -10.70 10.08 2.44
CA GLY A 96 -10.35 11.07 1.43
C GLY A 96 -11.40 12.17 1.23
N LYS A 97 -12.67 11.92 1.61
CA LYS A 97 -13.76 12.92 1.57
C LYS A 97 -13.97 13.54 2.95
N ASP A 98 -14.17 12.72 3.97
CA ASP A 98 -14.36 13.16 5.34
C ASP A 98 -13.85 12.08 6.30
N GLU A 99 -12.73 12.39 6.97
CA GLU A 99 -12.09 11.45 7.87
C GLU A 99 -12.88 11.19 9.15
N VAL A 100 -13.61 12.17 9.66
CA VAL A 100 -14.40 12.03 10.89
C VAL A 100 -15.59 11.09 10.62
N VAL A 101 -16.26 11.25 9.49
CA VAL A 101 -17.33 10.35 9.04
C VAL A 101 -16.77 8.96 8.75
N ALA A 102 -15.63 8.86 8.05
CA ALA A 102 -14.98 7.60 7.76
C ALA A 102 -14.65 6.81 9.03
N HIS A 103 -14.16 7.48 10.08
CA HIS A 103 -13.87 6.86 11.37
C HIS A 103 -15.13 6.27 12.01
N ARG A 104 -16.22 7.05 12.09
CA ARG A 104 -17.50 6.58 12.63
C ARG A 104 -18.05 5.40 11.84
N ASN A 105 -18.00 5.48 10.51
CA ASN A 105 -18.44 4.39 9.63
C ASN A 105 -17.61 3.13 9.83
N TYR A 106 -16.28 3.27 10.01
CA TYR A 106 -15.41 2.14 10.33
C TYR A 106 -15.80 1.49 11.65
N GLU A 107 -15.93 2.25 12.74
CA GLU A 107 -16.31 1.74 14.06
C GLU A 107 -17.67 1.03 14.04
N ALA A 108 -18.63 1.58 13.30
CA ALA A 108 -19.94 0.97 13.09
C ALA A 108 -19.83 -0.37 12.34
N ARG A 109 -19.00 -0.47 11.29
CA ARG A 109 -18.79 -1.72 10.53
C ARG A 109 -18.10 -2.81 11.35
N VAL A 110 -17.14 -2.44 12.21
CA VAL A 110 -16.40 -3.43 13.01
C VAL A 110 -17.00 -3.67 14.40
N SER A 111 -18.11 -3.00 14.72
CA SER A 111 -18.77 -3.02 16.05
C SER A 111 -17.78 -2.82 17.21
N ALA A 112 -16.79 -1.95 17.02
CA ALA A 112 -15.72 -1.74 17.98
C ALA A 112 -15.12 -0.33 17.87
N THR A 113 -14.84 0.27 19.02
CA THR A 113 -14.18 1.57 19.09
C THR A 113 -12.70 1.43 18.72
N CYS A 114 -12.18 2.36 17.93
CA CYS A 114 -10.78 2.40 17.54
C CYS A 114 -10.24 3.82 17.74
N SER A 115 -8.95 3.97 18.05
CA SER A 115 -8.37 5.31 18.04
C SER A 115 -8.05 5.73 16.61
N VAL A 116 -8.25 7.02 16.30
CA VAL A 116 -7.93 7.63 15.00
C VAL A 116 -6.49 7.30 14.58
N ILE A 117 -5.54 7.38 15.52
CA ILE A 117 -4.13 7.06 15.28
C ILE A 117 -3.95 5.59 14.87
N SER A 118 -4.66 4.66 15.53
CA SER A 118 -4.56 3.24 15.21
C SER A 118 -5.09 2.94 13.81
N ILE A 119 -6.25 3.49 13.44
CA ILE A 119 -6.83 3.24 12.13
C ILE A 119 -6.01 3.89 11.00
N ARG A 120 -5.43 5.08 11.24
CA ARG A 120 -4.46 5.70 10.31
C ARG A 120 -3.24 4.81 10.09
N ASN A 121 -2.65 4.29 11.17
CA ASN A 121 -1.52 3.37 11.06
C ASN A 121 -1.89 2.11 10.26
N TYR A 122 -3.11 1.59 10.43
CA TYR A 122 -3.58 0.45 9.64
C TYR A 122 -3.79 0.82 8.17
N ALA A 123 -4.33 1.99 7.88
CA ALA A 123 -4.47 2.51 6.52
C ALA A 123 -3.10 2.57 5.81
N CYS A 124 -2.07 3.09 6.48
CA CYS A 124 -0.70 3.14 5.96
C CYS A 124 -0.09 1.74 5.69
N LEU A 125 -0.47 0.73 6.48
CA LEU A 125 -0.04 -0.65 6.28
C LEU A 125 -0.78 -1.31 5.11
N VAL A 126 -2.10 -1.13 5.03
CA VAL A 126 -2.94 -1.68 3.95
C VAL A 126 -2.52 -1.11 2.60
N ARG A 127 -2.35 0.22 2.48
CA ARG A 127 -1.82 0.85 1.25
C ARG A 127 -0.43 0.33 0.89
N GLY A 128 0.45 0.18 1.89
CA GLY A 128 1.78 -0.40 1.68
C GLY A 128 1.73 -1.82 1.11
N VAL A 129 0.83 -2.66 1.62
CA VAL A 129 0.65 -4.02 1.10
C VAL A 129 0.01 -4.03 -0.29
N ILE A 130 -0.94 -3.14 -0.58
CA ILE A 130 -1.48 -2.98 -1.94
C ILE A 130 -0.35 -2.63 -2.93
N ALA A 131 0.52 -1.69 -2.57
CA ALA A 131 1.69 -1.34 -3.40
C ALA A 131 2.67 -2.52 -3.58
N LEU A 132 2.80 -3.40 -2.59
CA LEU A 132 3.60 -4.63 -2.72
C LEU A 132 2.94 -5.65 -3.67
N ILE A 133 1.61 -5.79 -3.63
CA ILE A 133 0.87 -6.63 -4.58
C ILE A 133 1.09 -6.12 -6.00
N ASP A 134 1.04 -4.80 -6.20
CA ASP A 134 1.27 -4.17 -7.51
C ASP A 134 2.66 -4.50 -8.09
N GLN A 135 3.68 -4.64 -7.24
CA GLN A 135 5.02 -5.07 -7.67
C GLN A 135 5.09 -6.56 -8.03
N VAL A 136 4.23 -7.40 -7.47
CA VAL A 136 4.16 -8.85 -7.76
C VAL A 136 3.24 -9.15 -8.95
N TYR A 137 2.26 -8.28 -9.21
CA TYR A 137 1.30 -8.40 -10.31
C TYR A 137 1.90 -8.65 -11.71
N PRO A 138 3.04 -8.03 -12.11
CA PRO A 138 3.71 -8.33 -13.37
C PRO A 138 4.06 -9.82 -13.57
N GLN A 139 4.30 -10.57 -12.49
CA GLN A 139 4.75 -11.96 -12.52
C GLN A 139 3.61 -12.97 -12.38
N LEU A 140 2.54 -12.60 -11.66
CA LEU A 140 1.46 -13.52 -11.27
C LEU A 140 0.08 -13.14 -11.82
N ARG A 141 -0.10 -11.92 -12.35
CA ARG A 141 -1.42 -11.37 -12.75
C ARG A 141 -2.45 -11.54 -11.63
N HIS A 142 -3.65 -12.03 -11.95
CA HIS A 142 -4.75 -12.19 -11.00
C HIS A 142 -4.38 -13.06 -9.79
N ARG A 143 -3.48 -14.04 -9.97
CA ARG A 143 -2.97 -14.87 -8.87
C ARG A 143 -2.19 -14.07 -7.82
N ALA A 144 -1.66 -12.88 -8.15
CA ALA A 144 -1.05 -11.99 -7.14
C ALA A 144 -2.07 -11.58 -6.07
N PHE A 145 -3.31 -11.28 -6.50
CA PHE A 145 -4.39 -10.89 -5.60
C PHE A 145 -4.86 -12.09 -4.77
N GLU A 146 -5.01 -13.26 -5.41
CA GLU A 146 -5.34 -14.51 -4.71
C GLU A 146 -4.30 -14.87 -3.64
N ALA A 147 -3.01 -14.78 -4.00
CA ALA A 147 -1.90 -15.12 -3.13
C ALA A 147 -2.00 -14.37 -1.79
N VAL A 148 -2.23 -13.06 -1.88
CA VAL A 148 -2.24 -12.20 -0.70
C VAL A 148 -3.56 -12.30 0.05
N LEU A 149 -4.71 -12.35 -0.63
CA LEU A 149 -5.98 -12.37 0.09
C LEU A 149 -6.35 -13.73 0.68
N LEU A 150 -6.05 -14.82 -0.01
CA LEU A 150 -6.50 -16.15 0.41
C LEU A 150 -5.46 -16.92 1.24
N TYR A 151 -4.17 -16.65 1.02
CA TYR A 151 -3.09 -17.47 1.57
C TYR A 151 -2.18 -16.70 2.51
N ALA A 152 -1.87 -15.42 2.25
CA ALA A 152 -0.99 -14.65 3.11
C ALA A 152 -1.65 -14.31 4.48
N PRO A 153 -0.87 -14.30 5.57
CA PRO A 153 -1.31 -13.76 6.85
C PRO A 153 -1.61 -12.24 6.78
N LEU A 154 -2.88 -11.85 6.98
CA LEU A 154 -3.31 -10.44 6.93
C LEU A 154 -3.48 -9.77 8.32
N ASN A 155 -2.82 -10.29 9.35
CA ASN A 155 -2.80 -9.62 10.65
C ASN A 155 -1.80 -8.46 10.65
N LEU A 156 -1.99 -7.50 11.55
CA LEU A 156 -1.21 -6.25 11.60
C LEU A 156 0.31 -6.45 11.69
N ALA A 157 0.75 -7.41 12.51
CA ALA A 157 2.18 -7.71 12.64
C ALA A 157 2.76 -8.19 11.30
N SER A 158 1.96 -8.91 10.51
CA SER A 158 2.36 -9.41 9.20
C SER A 158 2.42 -8.28 8.18
N LEU A 159 1.39 -7.42 8.12
CA LEU A 159 1.40 -6.26 7.21
C LEU A 159 2.60 -5.33 7.49
N ALA A 160 2.93 -5.11 8.77
CA ALA A 160 4.11 -4.33 9.16
C ALA A 160 5.42 -4.99 8.73
N ALA A 161 5.56 -6.31 8.90
CA ALA A 161 6.74 -7.05 8.48
C ALA A 161 6.93 -7.04 6.95
N TYR A 162 5.84 -7.14 6.18
CA TYR A 162 5.90 -7.07 4.71
C TYR A 162 6.38 -5.70 4.23
N LYS A 163 5.91 -4.62 4.86
CA LYS A 163 6.34 -3.25 4.54
C LYS A 163 7.79 -2.97 4.92
N GLN A 164 8.32 -3.60 5.97
CA GLN A 164 9.71 -3.43 6.41
C GLN A 164 10.72 -4.08 5.45
N GLU A 165 10.37 -5.24 4.88
CA GLU A 165 11.26 -6.05 4.04
C GLU A 165 10.59 -6.33 2.67
N PRO A 166 10.42 -5.29 1.82
CA PRO A 166 9.66 -5.39 0.58
C PRO A 166 10.29 -6.36 -0.44
N ASP A 167 11.62 -6.43 -0.50
CA ASP A 167 12.34 -7.34 -1.41
C ASP A 167 12.23 -8.79 -0.96
N GLN A 168 12.28 -9.03 0.35
CA GLN A 168 12.04 -10.36 0.91
C GLN A 168 10.61 -10.82 0.65
N PHE A 169 9.62 -9.94 0.85
CA PHE A 169 8.23 -10.20 0.50
C PHE A 169 8.11 -10.67 -0.96
N LYS A 170 8.66 -9.89 -1.91
CA LYS A 170 8.62 -10.22 -3.35
C LYS A 170 9.30 -11.55 -3.67
N SER A 171 10.41 -11.88 -2.99
CA SER A 171 11.18 -13.10 -3.24
C SER A 171 10.40 -14.40 -2.99
N HIS A 172 9.28 -14.34 -2.26
CA HIS A 172 8.45 -15.49 -1.95
C HIS A 172 7.47 -15.85 -3.07
N PHE A 173 7.29 -14.97 -4.05
CA PHE A 173 6.40 -15.17 -5.19
C PHE A 173 7.22 -15.60 -6.41
N GLN A 174 6.92 -16.77 -6.95
CA GLN A 174 7.58 -17.26 -8.16
C GLN A 174 6.81 -16.83 -9.40
N SER A 175 7.53 -16.48 -10.46
CA SER A 175 6.92 -16.25 -11.77
C SER A 175 6.28 -17.53 -12.28
N ILE A 176 5.08 -17.40 -12.86
CA ILE A 176 4.33 -18.53 -13.42
C ILE A 176 3.95 -18.25 -14.87
N LYS A 177 3.56 -19.32 -15.58
CA LYS A 177 2.93 -19.17 -16.88
C LYS A 177 1.53 -18.55 -16.70
N ILE A 178 1.29 -17.41 -17.34
CA ILE A 178 -0.01 -16.76 -17.36
C ILE A 178 -0.94 -17.52 -18.32
N LEU A 179 -2.05 -18.03 -17.80
CA LEU A 179 -3.10 -18.73 -18.55
C LEU A 179 -4.45 -18.01 -18.36
N PRO A 180 -5.39 -18.16 -19.30
CA PRO A 180 -6.77 -17.74 -19.08
C PRO A 180 -7.40 -18.58 -17.96
N GLU A 181 -7.92 -17.93 -16.93
CA GLU A 181 -8.59 -18.58 -15.80
C GLU A 181 -9.89 -17.83 -15.46
N GLU A 182 -10.91 -18.56 -15.02
CA GLU A 182 -12.19 -17.99 -14.58
C GLU A 182 -12.00 -16.99 -13.43
N HIS A 183 -11.07 -17.32 -12.51
CA HIS A 183 -10.68 -16.49 -11.37
C HIS A 183 -10.20 -15.09 -11.78
N ALA A 184 -9.66 -14.93 -12.98
CA ALA A 184 -9.19 -13.64 -13.47
C ALA A 184 -10.33 -12.66 -13.79
N SER A 185 -11.48 -13.17 -14.23
CA SER A 185 -12.67 -12.34 -14.52
C SER A 185 -13.36 -11.83 -13.25
N GLN A 186 -13.16 -12.53 -12.13
CA GLN A 186 -13.53 -12.11 -10.78
C GLN A 186 -12.29 -11.96 -9.90
N ALA A 187 -11.31 -11.21 -10.41
CA ALA A 187 -10.06 -11.00 -9.71
C ALA A 187 -10.32 -10.43 -8.30
N LEU A 188 -9.61 -10.96 -7.30
CA LEU A 188 -9.67 -10.48 -5.91
C LEU A 188 -8.95 -9.13 -5.74
N TYR A 189 -9.04 -8.23 -6.72
CA TYR A 189 -8.38 -6.94 -6.68
C TYR A 189 -9.13 -5.99 -5.74
N ILE A 190 -8.44 -5.50 -4.70
CA ILE A 190 -9.06 -4.72 -3.62
C ILE A 190 -9.83 -3.50 -4.13
N PRO A 191 -9.30 -2.68 -5.07
CA PRO A 191 -10.08 -1.57 -5.64
C PRO A 191 -11.39 -1.99 -6.31
N PHE A 192 -11.47 -3.16 -6.95
CA PHE A 192 -12.73 -3.64 -7.52
C PHE A 192 -13.75 -3.98 -6.44
N LEU A 193 -13.34 -4.73 -5.42
CA LEU A 193 -14.20 -5.10 -4.29
C LEU A 193 -14.73 -3.86 -3.57
N VAL A 194 -13.86 -2.88 -3.32
CA VAL A 194 -14.22 -1.64 -2.64
C VAL A 194 -15.09 -0.75 -3.53
N ALA A 195 -14.76 -0.56 -4.80
CA ALA A 195 -15.57 0.24 -5.72
C ALA A 195 -16.96 -0.36 -5.98
N TYR A 196 -17.06 -1.70 -6.05
CA TYR A 196 -18.36 -2.36 -6.15
C TYR A 196 -19.23 -2.12 -4.92
N LYS A 197 -18.64 -2.19 -3.71
CA LYS A 197 -19.35 -1.94 -2.45
C LYS A 197 -19.72 -0.47 -2.25
N LEU A 198 -18.86 0.45 -2.68
CA LEU A 198 -19.00 1.90 -2.49
C LEU A 198 -19.50 2.59 -3.76
N SER A 199 -20.76 2.34 -4.14
CA SER A 199 -21.38 2.91 -5.36
C SER A 199 -21.36 4.45 -5.43
N ASN A 200 -21.21 5.14 -4.29
CA ASN A 200 -21.11 6.61 -4.21
C ASN A 200 -19.72 7.17 -4.58
N TYR A 201 -18.77 6.31 -4.94
CA TYR A 201 -17.41 6.69 -5.33
C TYR A 201 -17.12 6.17 -6.74
N SER A 202 -16.49 7.00 -7.55
CA SER A 202 -15.93 6.56 -8.82
C SER A 202 -14.78 5.58 -8.60
N TYR A 203 -14.55 4.71 -9.57
CA TYR A 203 -13.44 3.76 -9.55
C TYR A 203 -12.08 4.48 -9.42
N GLU A 204 -11.94 5.64 -10.06
CA GLU A 204 -10.74 6.48 -10.02
C GLU A 204 -10.50 7.07 -8.62
N GLU A 205 -11.56 7.51 -7.92
CA GLU A 205 -11.44 7.96 -6.52
C GLU A 205 -10.97 6.83 -5.60
N VAL A 206 -11.50 5.61 -5.79
CA VAL A 206 -11.10 4.43 -5.02
C VAL A 206 -9.63 4.09 -5.27
N CYS A 207 -9.21 4.03 -6.54
CA CYS A 207 -7.83 3.79 -6.96
C CYS A 207 -6.87 4.81 -6.35
N LYS A 208 -7.22 6.10 -6.46
CA LYS A 208 -6.44 7.20 -5.89
C LYS A 208 -6.26 7.06 -4.38
N ALA A 209 -7.35 6.76 -3.67
CA ALA A 209 -7.32 6.66 -2.22
C ALA A 209 -6.58 5.42 -1.71
N LEU A 210 -6.55 4.34 -2.50
CA LEU A 210 -5.78 3.12 -2.21
C LEU A 210 -4.33 3.19 -2.73
N GLY A 211 -4.00 4.16 -3.57
CA GLY A 211 -2.65 4.38 -4.10
C GLY A 211 -2.26 3.37 -5.19
N THR A 212 -3.23 2.88 -5.97
CA THR A 212 -3.00 1.85 -6.99
C THR A 212 -3.80 2.14 -8.25
N TYR A 213 -3.22 1.85 -9.42
CA TYR A 213 -3.87 1.94 -10.74
C TYR A 213 -3.54 0.72 -11.61
N THR A 214 -3.25 -0.41 -10.98
CA THR A 214 -2.77 -1.64 -11.64
C THR A 214 -3.73 -2.15 -12.70
N LEU A 215 -5.05 -2.04 -12.46
CA LEU A 215 -6.07 -2.42 -13.42
C LEU A 215 -6.88 -1.20 -13.88
N PRO A 216 -7.19 -1.08 -15.18
CA PRO A 216 -7.97 0.03 -15.71
C PRO A 216 -9.47 -0.13 -15.41
N ARG A 217 -10.22 0.97 -15.55
CA ARG A 217 -11.68 1.01 -15.39
C ARG A 217 -12.43 0.01 -16.28
N THR A 218 -11.90 -0.29 -17.47
CA THR A 218 -12.50 -1.28 -18.38
C THR A 218 -12.58 -2.67 -17.74
N GLU A 219 -11.56 -3.05 -16.97
CA GLU A 219 -11.55 -4.32 -16.23
C GLU A 219 -12.49 -4.29 -15.03
N PHE A 220 -12.65 -3.14 -14.38
CA PHE A 220 -13.66 -2.97 -13.33
C PHE A 220 -15.09 -3.18 -13.88
N LEU A 221 -15.40 -2.62 -15.05
CA LEU A 221 -16.72 -2.81 -15.67
C LEU A 221 -16.97 -4.27 -16.08
N ARG A 222 -15.94 -4.98 -16.55
CA ARG A 222 -16.03 -6.43 -16.79
C ARG A 222 -16.31 -7.18 -15.49
N PHE A 223 -15.57 -6.87 -14.43
CA PHE A 223 -15.78 -7.46 -13.11
C PHE A 223 -17.22 -7.28 -12.60
N VAL A 224 -17.76 -6.06 -12.69
CA VAL A 224 -19.16 -5.76 -12.34
C VAL A 224 -20.12 -6.62 -13.16
N SER A 225 -19.96 -6.63 -14.49
CA SER A 225 -20.79 -7.43 -15.39
C SER A 225 -20.74 -8.93 -15.05
N VAL A 226 -19.58 -9.46 -14.67
CA VAL A 226 -19.43 -10.88 -14.33
C VAL A 226 -20.12 -11.21 -13.01
N ILE A 227 -20.05 -10.33 -12.00
CA ILE A 227 -20.79 -10.49 -10.75
C ILE A 227 -22.30 -10.51 -11.00
N GLU A 228 -22.81 -9.54 -11.76
CA GLU A 228 -24.25 -9.43 -12.03
C GLU A 228 -24.80 -10.65 -12.78
N ASN A 229 -24.01 -11.18 -13.72
CA ASN A 229 -24.39 -12.36 -14.49
C ASN A 229 -24.02 -13.70 -13.82
N GLN A 230 -23.26 -13.66 -12.72
CA GLN A 230 -22.73 -14.82 -12.00
C GLN A 230 -22.00 -15.85 -12.89
N LYS A 231 -21.43 -15.39 -14.01
CA LYS A 231 -20.78 -16.23 -15.03
C LYS A 231 -19.33 -15.78 -15.24
N PRO A 232 -18.40 -16.24 -14.38
CA PRO A 232 -16.98 -16.09 -14.61
C PRO A 232 -16.58 -16.73 -15.94
N VAL A 233 -15.69 -16.06 -16.66
CA VAL A 233 -15.19 -16.53 -17.95
C VAL A 233 -13.67 -16.59 -17.92
N PRO A 234 -13.04 -17.59 -18.56
CA PRO A 234 -11.59 -17.62 -18.68
C PRO A 234 -11.06 -16.31 -19.28
N HIS A 235 -10.22 -15.61 -18.52
CA HIS A 235 -9.71 -14.31 -18.90
C HIS A 235 -8.25 -14.16 -18.51
N ILE A 236 -7.52 -13.29 -19.21
CA ILE A 236 -6.17 -12.88 -18.83
C ILE A 236 -6.23 -11.38 -18.55
N LEU A 237 -6.03 -11.00 -17.30
CA LEU A 237 -5.93 -9.59 -16.95
C LEU A 237 -4.76 -8.92 -17.70
N PRO A 238 -4.92 -7.64 -18.07
CA PRO A 238 -3.92 -6.93 -18.86
C PRO A 238 -2.58 -6.85 -18.14
N ALA A 239 -1.49 -6.85 -18.92
CA ALA A 239 -0.19 -6.50 -18.37
C ALA A 239 -0.23 -5.07 -17.77
N PRO A 240 0.58 -4.80 -16.73
CA PRO A 240 0.64 -3.45 -16.19
C PRO A 240 0.96 -2.46 -17.32
N THR A 241 0.15 -1.42 -17.45
CA THR A 241 0.47 -0.33 -18.37
C THR A 241 1.73 0.35 -17.85
N LYS A 242 2.76 0.47 -18.68
CA LYS A 242 3.90 1.35 -18.39
C LYS A 242 3.34 2.77 -18.31
N ASN A 243 3.04 3.24 -17.11
CA ASN A 243 2.61 4.62 -16.91
C ASN A 243 3.88 5.46 -16.99
N ARG A 244 4.04 6.21 -18.08
CA ARG A 244 5.12 7.20 -18.18
C ARG A 244 4.61 8.46 -17.47
N TYR A 245 5.35 8.93 -16.47
CA TYR A 245 5.06 10.22 -15.86
C TYR A 245 5.38 11.29 -16.90
N ASP A 246 4.43 12.19 -17.17
CA ASP A 246 4.64 13.36 -18.01
C ASP A 246 5.00 14.53 -17.08
N PRO A 247 6.30 14.87 -16.95
CA PRO A 247 6.75 15.93 -16.05
C PRO A 247 6.29 17.32 -16.52
N ILE A 248 5.95 17.47 -17.81
CA ILE A 248 5.47 18.73 -18.36
C ILE A 248 4.02 18.98 -17.93
N ARG A 249 3.22 17.92 -17.81
CA ARG A 249 1.78 18.04 -17.49
C ARG A 249 1.41 17.73 -16.04
N ASP A 250 2.37 17.33 -15.22
CA ASP A 250 2.17 16.76 -13.87
C ASP A 250 1.05 15.70 -13.86
N ARG A 251 1.04 14.84 -14.88
CA ARG A 251 0.02 13.82 -15.09
C ARG A 251 0.65 12.51 -15.55
N TRP A 252 0.01 11.41 -15.19
CA TRP A 252 0.38 10.10 -15.68
C TRP A 252 -0.19 9.89 -17.08
N ALA A 253 0.69 9.72 -18.08
CA ALA A 253 0.28 9.35 -19.42
C ALA A 253 0.12 7.82 -19.50
N LYS A 254 -1.06 7.36 -19.93
CA LYS A 254 -1.23 5.98 -20.39
C LYS A 254 -0.42 5.83 -21.68
N GLY A 255 0.35 4.74 -21.78
CA GLY A 255 1.41 4.52 -22.77
C GLY A 255 1.06 4.52 -24.27
N ASP A 256 -0.05 5.13 -24.70
CA ASP A 256 -0.47 5.28 -26.10
C ASP A 256 -0.95 6.72 -26.44
N MET A 257 -0.55 7.73 -25.68
CA MET A 257 -0.84 9.13 -26.05
C MET A 257 0.31 9.70 -26.86
N ASP A 258 0.05 9.84 -28.17
CA ASP A 258 0.91 10.48 -29.17
C ASP A 258 1.29 11.90 -28.71
N ILE A 259 2.50 12.03 -28.17
CA ILE A 259 3.02 13.20 -27.45
C ILE A 259 3.06 14.45 -28.34
N TYR A 260 3.03 14.26 -29.66
CA TYR A 260 3.13 15.32 -30.67
C TYR A 260 1.84 16.11 -30.90
N LYS A 261 0.68 15.66 -30.41
CA LYS A 261 -0.60 16.24 -30.87
C LYS A 261 -1.08 17.48 -30.12
N HIS A 262 -0.52 17.83 -28.97
CA HIS A 262 -1.04 18.95 -28.16
C HIS A 262 0.08 19.71 -27.42
N ILE A 263 1.02 20.27 -28.17
CA ILE A 263 1.94 21.27 -27.64
C ILE A 263 1.27 22.64 -27.83
N ASN A 264 0.79 23.21 -26.73
CA ASN A 264 0.66 24.66 -26.60
C ASN A 264 1.41 25.03 -25.33
N THR A 265 2.72 25.25 -25.49
CA THR A 265 3.73 25.35 -24.42
C THR A 265 3.68 26.64 -23.63
N GLU A 266 2.80 27.58 -23.96
CA GLU A 266 2.84 28.94 -23.38
C GLU A 266 1.78 29.22 -22.31
N ALA A 267 0.79 28.32 -22.09
CA ALA A 267 -0.40 28.69 -21.31
C ALA A 267 -0.67 27.91 -20.01
N MET A 268 0.05 26.83 -19.69
CA MET A 268 -0.45 25.88 -18.67
C MET A 268 0.43 25.67 -17.43
N PHE A 269 1.68 26.11 -17.42
CA PHE A 269 2.57 25.97 -16.26
C PHE A 269 3.46 27.20 -16.09
N ALA A 270 2.89 28.28 -15.54
CA ALA A 270 3.71 29.12 -14.69
C ALA A 270 3.98 28.31 -13.42
N ILE A 271 5.18 27.73 -13.30
CA ILE A 271 5.73 27.46 -11.97
C ILE A 271 5.64 28.81 -11.24
N PRO A 272 5.00 28.91 -10.07
CA PRO A 272 5.03 30.16 -9.33
C PRO A 272 6.50 30.52 -9.16
N ASP A 273 6.91 31.70 -9.66
CA ASP A 273 8.29 32.19 -9.56
C ASP A 273 8.79 32.30 -8.11
N SER A 274 7.91 32.02 -7.12
CA SER A 274 8.26 31.89 -5.72
C SER A 274 7.62 30.65 -5.08
N MET A 275 8.42 29.62 -4.84
CA MET A 275 8.30 28.88 -3.58
C MET A 275 8.97 29.76 -2.51
N ALA A 276 8.18 30.62 -1.85
CA ALA A 276 8.65 31.71 -1.01
C ALA A 276 9.65 31.31 0.10
N ASP A 277 9.65 30.03 0.51
CA ASP A 277 10.50 29.51 1.60
C ASP A 277 11.68 28.65 1.12
N TYR A 278 11.89 28.51 -0.19
CA TYR A 278 12.94 27.68 -0.76
C TYR A 278 13.89 28.50 -1.64
N LYS A 279 15.19 28.38 -1.37
CA LYS A 279 16.23 28.99 -2.19
C LYS A 279 16.32 28.27 -3.54
N CYS A 280 15.76 28.87 -4.58
CA CYS A 280 15.92 28.41 -5.95
C CYS A 280 17.35 28.66 -6.42
N PHE A 281 18.06 27.60 -6.82
CA PHE A 281 19.38 27.72 -7.43
C PHE A 281 19.21 27.85 -8.94
N ASN A 282 19.80 28.90 -9.53
CA ASN A 282 19.83 29.05 -10.97
C ASN A 282 20.80 28.01 -11.57
N LEU A 283 20.24 26.90 -12.06
CA LEU A 283 20.98 25.82 -12.72
C LEU A 283 21.30 26.22 -14.17
N SER A 284 22.48 25.85 -14.67
CA SER A 284 22.81 26.11 -16.07
C SER A 284 21.89 25.33 -17.01
N GLU A 285 21.68 25.87 -18.22
CA GLU A 285 20.85 25.25 -19.26
C GLU A 285 21.26 23.79 -19.55
N THR A 286 22.56 23.50 -19.52
CA THR A 286 23.08 22.14 -19.68
C THR A 286 22.65 21.18 -18.55
N ILE A 287 22.58 21.66 -17.30
CA ILE A 287 22.11 20.85 -16.17
C ILE A 287 20.60 20.67 -16.25
N GLN A 288 19.87 21.71 -16.68
CA GLN A 288 18.42 21.62 -16.89
C GLN A 288 18.09 20.60 -17.97
N GLN A 289 18.79 20.62 -19.11
CA GLN A 289 18.61 19.65 -20.18
C GLN A 289 18.90 18.22 -19.71
N LYS A 290 20.01 18.00 -18.99
CA LYS A 290 20.31 16.69 -18.41
C LYS A 290 19.29 16.24 -17.36
N ALA A 291 18.73 17.18 -16.60
CA ALA A 291 17.66 16.89 -15.65
C ALA A 291 16.36 16.48 -16.35
N SER A 292 16.04 17.11 -17.49
CA SER A 292 14.93 16.72 -18.35
C SER A 292 15.15 15.32 -18.94
N GLU A 293 16.33 15.02 -19.46
CA GLU A 293 16.69 13.68 -19.94
C GLU A 293 16.60 12.63 -18.84
N ALA A 294 17.09 12.94 -17.63
CA ALA A 294 16.97 12.05 -16.48
C ALA A 294 15.51 11.84 -16.05
N ALA A 295 14.64 12.84 -16.20
CA ALA A 295 13.21 12.73 -15.91
C ALA A 295 12.50 11.79 -16.90
N GLU A 296 12.91 11.72 -18.16
CA GLU A 296 12.35 10.78 -19.16
C GLU A 296 12.67 9.31 -18.88
N GLU A 297 13.73 9.07 -18.12
CA GLU A 297 14.26 7.77 -17.70
C GLU A 297 13.89 7.43 -16.24
N GLN A 298 13.01 8.22 -15.61
CA GLN A 298 12.49 7.91 -14.28
C GLN A 298 11.57 6.69 -14.33
N ASP A 299 12.00 5.62 -13.68
CA ASP A 299 11.20 4.41 -13.44
C ASP A 299 11.17 4.10 -11.93
N GLY A 300 10.33 3.16 -11.51
CA GLY A 300 10.35 2.64 -10.14
C GLY A 300 9.82 3.62 -9.07
N CYS A 301 8.84 4.46 -9.41
CA CYS A 301 8.27 5.41 -8.47
C CYS A 301 7.52 4.73 -7.32
N VAL A 302 8.01 4.91 -6.09
CA VAL A 302 7.34 4.52 -4.84
C VAL A 302 6.90 5.80 -4.11
N PRO A 303 5.58 6.05 -3.94
CA PRO A 303 5.12 7.15 -3.11
C PRO A 303 5.58 6.95 -1.67
N LEU A 304 6.19 7.98 -1.08
CA LEU A 304 6.59 7.98 0.32
C LEU A 304 5.43 8.53 1.15
N ASP A 305 4.94 7.70 2.07
CA ASP A 305 3.81 8.01 2.94
C ASP A 305 4.28 8.88 4.12
N ILE A 306 4.38 10.19 3.87
CA ILE A 306 4.62 11.21 4.90
C ILE A 306 3.35 12.05 5.05
N PRO A 307 2.77 12.16 6.27
CA PRO A 307 1.55 12.94 6.49
C PRO A 307 1.70 14.40 6.02
N GLY A 308 0.78 14.84 5.15
CA GLY A 308 0.74 16.22 4.65
C GLY A 308 1.73 16.57 3.54
N VAL A 309 2.58 15.63 3.10
CA VAL A 309 3.61 15.90 2.08
C VAL A 309 3.51 14.89 0.94
N ARG A 310 3.50 15.39 -0.31
CA ARG A 310 3.61 14.54 -1.50
C ARG A 310 5.09 14.34 -1.82
N ILE A 311 5.66 13.23 -1.35
CA ILE A 311 7.04 12.84 -1.70
C ILE A 311 6.99 11.54 -2.49
N PHE A 312 7.79 11.48 -3.56
CA PHE A 312 7.96 10.29 -4.37
C PHE A 312 9.43 9.89 -4.35
N ARG A 313 9.68 8.59 -4.20
CA ARG A 313 11.01 8.00 -4.36
C ARG A 313 11.07 7.37 -5.74
N PHE A 314 12.08 7.74 -6.51
CA PHE A 314 12.37 7.12 -7.82
C PHE A 314 13.58 6.21 -7.69
N ASP A 315 13.71 5.25 -8.60
CA ASP A 315 14.92 4.45 -8.68
C ASP A 315 16.06 5.30 -9.25
N TRP A 316 17.20 5.24 -8.58
CA TRP A 316 18.38 6.00 -8.97
C TRP A 316 19.06 5.33 -10.17
N THR A 317 19.36 6.11 -11.21
CA THR A 317 20.01 5.62 -12.43
C THR A 317 21.26 6.44 -12.76
N SER A 318 22.08 5.96 -13.69
CA SER A 318 23.27 6.69 -14.17
C SER A 318 22.95 8.06 -14.79
N TYR A 319 21.73 8.26 -15.30
CA TYR A 319 21.25 9.56 -15.76
C TYR A 319 21.09 10.55 -14.59
N HIS A 320 20.68 10.07 -13.41
CA HIS A 320 20.61 10.89 -12.20
C HIS A 320 22.02 11.26 -11.70
N ASP A 321 23.02 10.39 -11.84
CA ASP A 321 24.43 10.72 -11.49
C ASP A 321 24.99 11.86 -12.34
N ALA A 322 24.62 11.89 -13.63
CA ALA A 322 25.04 12.92 -14.59
C ALA A 322 24.48 14.32 -14.27
N VAL A 323 23.39 14.38 -13.50
CA VAL A 323 22.77 15.62 -12.99
C VAL A 323 23.27 15.93 -11.58
N ASN A 324 23.34 14.92 -10.71
CA ASN A 324 23.70 15.07 -9.31
C ASN A 324 25.14 15.55 -9.12
N SER A 325 26.09 15.00 -9.87
CA SER A 325 27.52 15.35 -9.71
C SER A 325 27.79 16.83 -10.04
N PRO A 326 27.28 17.39 -11.15
CA PRO A 326 27.36 18.84 -11.41
C PRO A 326 26.63 19.70 -10.38
N VAL A 327 25.43 19.29 -9.95
CA VAL A 327 24.62 20.05 -8.98
C VAL A 327 25.30 20.10 -7.61
N LEU A 328 25.79 18.96 -7.10
CA LEU A 328 26.58 18.90 -5.87
C LEU A 328 27.86 19.73 -6.01
N GLY A 329 28.53 19.67 -7.16
CA GLY A 329 29.69 20.51 -7.44
C GLY A 329 29.39 22.01 -7.36
N LEU A 330 28.21 22.45 -7.82
CA LEU A 330 27.76 23.84 -7.70
C LEU A 330 27.39 24.23 -6.27
N LEU A 331 26.76 23.32 -5.53
CA LEU A 331 26.37 23.53 -4.13
C LEU A 331 27.59 23.59 -3.19
N VAL A 332 28.65 22.84 -3.49
CA VAL A 332 29.89 22.83 -2.69
C VAL A 332 30.81 24.00 -3.06
N ARG A 333 30.78 24.50 -4.31
CA ARG A 333 31.66 25.59 -4.79
C ARG A 333 31.16 27.00 -4.48
N LYS A 334 29.87 27.19 -4.19
CA LYS A 334 29.36 28.47 -3.67
C LYS A 334 29.33 28.39 -2.14
N PRO A 335 30.18 29.16 -1.41
CA PRO A 335 30.08 29.19 0.04
C PRO A 335 28.66 29.64 0.43
N ILE A 336 28.09 28.96 1.42
CA ILE A 336 26.86 29.36 2.09
C ILE A 336 27.17 30.67 2.81
N VAL A 337 26.99 31.80 2.14
CA VAL A 337 26.88 33.08 2.84
C VAL A 337 25.46 33.12 3.37
N VAL A 338 25.32 32.82 4.66
CA VAL A 338 24.16 33.25 5.44
C VAL A 338 24.25 34.78 5.41
N GLN A 339 23.31 35.41 4.72
CA GLN A 339 23.16 36.85 4.80
C GLN A 339 22.52 37.10 6.17
N ASP A 340 23.37 37.28 7.19
CA ASP A 340 22.94 37.81 8.47
C ASP A 340 22.23 39.13 8.19
N GLN A 341 21.03 39.25 8.76
CA GLN A 341 20.35 40.54 8.87
C GLN A 341 21.27 41.48 9.65
N ALA A 342 21.89 42.40 8.94
CA ALA A 342 22.55 43.57 9.50
C ALA A 342 21.94 44.82 8.82
N ASP A 343 21.17 45.52 9.64
CA ASP A 343 20.97 46.98 9.68
C ASP A 343 20.39 47.71 8.46
N LEU A 344 19.09 48.03 8.52
CA LEU A 344 18.57 49.37 8.89
C LEU A 344 17.04 49.39 9.05
#